data_AF-E9Q114-F1
#
_entry.id   AF-E9Q114-F1
#
_cell.length_a   1.000
_cell.length_b   1.000
_cell.length_c   1.000
_cell.angle_alpha   90.00
_cell.angle_beta   90.00
_cell.angle_gamma   90.00
#
_symmetry.space_group_name_H-M   'P 1'
#
loop_
_entity.id
_entity.type
_entity.pdbx_description
1 polymer ?
#
loop_
_entity_poly.entity_id
_entity_poly.type
_entity_poly.pdbx_seq_one_letter_code
_entity_poly.pdbx_strand_id
1 'polypeptide(L)'
;MNVCVGDIIKLENNQFVAADLLLLSSSEPHGLCYIETAELDGETNMKVRQAIPVTSELGDVSQLARFDGEVICEPPNNKLDKFSGTLYWKENKFPLSNQNMLLRGCVLRNTEWCFGLVIFAGPDTKLM
;
A
#
# COMPACT_ATOMS: atom_id res chain seq x y z
N MET A 1 -17.39 -2.19 -4.76
CA MET A 1 -16.29 -3.18 -4.79
C MET A 1 -16.31 -3.91 -3.46
N ASN A 2 -16.35 -5.24 -3.47
CA ASN A 2 -16.05 -6.03 -2.27
C ASN A 2 -14.54 -6.20 -2.24
N VAL A 3 -13.86 -5.38 -1.42
CA VAL A 3 -12.41 -5.48 -1.18
C VAL A 3 -12.21 -6.21 0.14
N CYS A 4 -11.44 -7.29 0.12
CA CYS A 4 -11.14 -8.12 1.28
C CYS A 4 -9.67 -8.04 1.66
N VAL A 5 -9.37 -8.29 2.94
CA VAL A 5 -7.98 -8.39 3.42
C VAL A 5 -7.25 -9.51 2.68
N GLY A 6 -6.05 -9.22 2.20
CA GLY A 6 -5.26 -10.14 1.38
C GLY A 6 -5.45 -10.00 -0.13
N ASP A 7 -6.45 -9.23 -0.59
CA ASP A 7 -6.59 -8.94 -2.02
C ASP A 7 -5.43 -8.09 -2.52
N ILE A 8 -4.94 -8.38 -3.72
CA ILE A 8 -4.02 -7.49 -4.45
C ILE A 8 -4.85 -6.68 -5.44
N ILE A 9 -4.79 -5.36 -5.30
CA ILE A 9 -5.52 -4.43 -6.16
C ILE A 9 -4.54 -3.57 -6.97
N LYS A 10 -4.90 -3.32 -8.23
CA LYS A 10 -4.24 -2.33 -9.07
C LYS A 10 -4.95 -0.99 -8.87
N LEU A 11 -4.17 0.05 -8.62
CA LEU A 11 -4.63 1.44 -8.64
C LEU A 11 -4.05 2.13 -9.87
N GLU A 12 -4.86 2.95 -10.53
CA GLU A 12 -4.44 3.79 -11.64
C GLU A 12 -4.31 5.26 -11.20
N ASN A 13 -3.55 6.05 -11.96
CA ASN A 13 -3.37 7.47 -11.66
C ASN A 13 -4.72 8.19 -11.44
N ASN A 14 -4.78 9.05 -10.43
CA ASN A 14 -5.97 9.78 -9.98
C ASN A 14 -7.08 8.92 -9.35
N GLN A 15 -6.83 7.64 -9.06
CA GLN A 15 -7.79 6.78 -8.38
C GLN A 15 -7.73 6.93 -6.86
N PHE A 16 -8.90 6.87 -6.23
CA PHE A 16 -9.04 6.81 -4.78
C PHE A 16 -8.63 5.45 -4.22
N VAL A 17 -7.90 5.48 -3.10
CA VAL A 17 -7.54 4.30 -2.33
C VAL A 17 -8.72 3.88 -1.44
N ALA A 18 -9.26 2.69 -1.67
CA ALA A 18 -10.49 2.21 -1.02
C ALA A 18 -10.28 1.51 0.34
N ALA A 19 -9.05 1.11 0.65
CA ALA A 19 -8.65 0.33 1.83
C ALA A 19 -7.21 0.68 2.21
N ASP A 20 -6.70 0.27 3.38
CA ASP A 20 -5.29 0.49 3.70
C ASP A 20 -4.44 -0.58 3.02
N LEU A 21 -3.53 -0.14 2.15
CA LEU A 21 -2.75 -1.01 1.28
C LEU A 21 -1.29 -0.98 1.65
N LEU A 22 -0.64 -2.13 1.60
CA LEU A 22 0.81 -2.24 1.49
C LEU A 22 1.21 -2.12 0.02
N LEU A 23 2.03 -1.13 -0.31
CA LEU A 23 2.56 -0.92 -1.66
C LEU A 23 3.52 -2.05 -2.03
N LEU A 24 3.16 -2.83 -3.05
CA LEU A 24 3.98 -3.95 -3.55
C LEU A 24 4.89 -3.50 -4.69
N SER A 25 4.33 -2.82 -5.70
CA SER A 25 5.05 -2.36 -6.90
C SER A 25 4.37 -1.13 -7.49
N SER A 26 5.11 -0.37 -8.30
CA SER A 26 4.66 0.89 -8.89
C SER A 26 5.31 1.10 -10.26
N SER A 27 4.70 1.92 -11.11
CA SER A 27 5.25 2.34 -12.40
C SER A 27 6.53 3.17 -12.27
N GLU A 28 6.73 3.84 -11.13
CA GLU A 28 7.87 4.74 -10.95
C GLU A 28 9.16 4.01 -10.58
N PRO A 29 10.33 4.57 -10.95
CA PRO A 29 11.63 4.02 -10.57
C PRO A 29 11.76 3.79 -9.06
N HIS A 30 12.46 2.72 -8.69
CA HIS A 30 12.70 2.33 -7.30
C HIS A 30 11.43 2.04 -6.48
N GLY A 31 10.31 1.76 -7.15
CA GLY A 31 9.03 1.41 -6.51
C GLY A 31 8.38 2.59 -5.79
N LEU A 32 8.69 3.81 -6.22
CA LEU A 32 8.13 5.03 -5.64
C LEU A 32 6.67 5.20 -6.06
N CYS A 33 5.91 5.89 -5.22
CA CYS A 33 4.50 6.20 -5.45
C CYS A 33 4.21 7.55 -4.80
N TYR A 34 3.42 8.39 -5.46
CA TYR A 34 3.03 9.69 -4.91
C TYR A 34 1.54 9.67 -4.57
N ILE A 35 1.21 10.13 -3.37
CA ILE A 35 -0.17 10.22 -2.91
C ILE A 35 -0.49 11.61 -2.41
N GLU A 36 -1.73 12.01 -2.63
CA GLU A 36 -2.32 13.21 -2.04
C GLU A 36 -3.18 12.81 -0.84
N THR A 37 -3.02 13.51 0.28
CA THR A 37 -3.75 13.25 1.54
C THR A 37 -4.70 14.39 1.92
N ALA A 38 -5.02 15.30 1.00
CA ALA A 38 -5.89 16.44 1.27
C ALA A 38 -7.24 16.05 1.90
N GLU A 39 -7.80 14.91 1.49
CA GLU A 39 -9.06 14.36 2.04
C GLU A 39 -8.89 13.70 3.44
N LEU A 40 -7.67 13.42 3.87
CA LEU A 40 -7.34 12.78 5.15
C LEU A 40 -6.97 13.79 6.24
N ASP A 41 -6.09 14.74 5.91
CA ASP A 41 -5.49 15.66 6.87
C ASP A 41 -5.54 17.14 6.43
N GLY A 42 -6.13 17.43 5.27
CA GLY A 42 -6.18 18.79 4.70
C GLY A 42 -4.83 19.26 4.13
N GLU A 43 -3.80 18.41 4.10
CA GLU A 43 -2.52 18.75 3.50
C GLU A 43 -2.58 18.59 1.97
N THR A 44 -2.28 19.67 1.25
CA THR A 44 -2.22 19.67 -0.23
C THR A 44 -0.90 19.17 -0.78
N ASN A 45 0.08 18.90 0.09
CA ASN A 45 1.37 18.38 -0.31
C ASN A 45 1.27 16.89 -0.62
N MET A 46 1.94 16.48 -1.70
CA MET A 46 2.09 15.07 -2.02
C MET A 46 3.05 14.40 -1.04
N LYS A 47 2.68 13.20 -0.58
CA LYS A 47 3.53 12.32 0.22
C LYS A 47 4.12 11.25 -0.68
N VAL A 48 5.41 10.97 -0.50
CA VAL A 48 6.12 9.90 -1.21
C VAL A 48 6.01 8.62 -0.39
N ARG A 49 5.64 7.53 -1.06
CA ARG A 49 5.62 6.16 -0.53
C ARG A 49 6.53 5.29 -1.38
N GLN A 50 7.03 4.21 -0.80
CA GLN A 50 7.97 3.34 -1.50
C GLN A 50 7.68 1.86 -1.20
N ALA A 51 7.59 1.07 -2.26
CA ALA A 51 7.59 -0.38 -2.17
C ALA A 51 8.91 -0.86 -1.56
N ILE A 52 8.90 -1.96 -0.83
CA ILE A 52 10.16 -2.60 -0.45
C ILE A 52 10.85 -3.16 -1.71
N PRO A 53 12.20 -3.11 -1.80
CA PRO A 53 12.91 -3.48 -3.03
C PRO A 53 12.55 -4.88 -3.55
N VAL A 54 12.35 -5.84 -2.65
CA VAL A 54 12.06 -7.23 -3.01
C VAL A 54 10.70 -7.39 -3.69
N THR A 55 9.69 -6.58 -3.35
CA THR A 55 8.36 -6.63 -3.99
C THR A 55 8.27 -5.69 -5.18
N SER A 56 9.10 -4.65 -5.25
CA SER A 56 9.05 -3.65 -6.33
C SER A 56 9.21 -4.28 -7.71
N GLU A 57 9.90 -5.42 -7.82
CA GLU A 57 10.08 -6.18 -9.05
C GLU A 57 8.83 -6.95 -9.49
N LEU A 58 7.78 -7.03 -8.67
CA LEU A 58 6.49 -7.65 -8.98
C LEU A 58 5.60 -6.74 -9.85
N GLY A 59 6.18 -6.16 -10.91
CA GLY A 59 5.49 -5.22 -11.80
C GLY A 59 4.56 -5.90 -12.81
N ASP A 60 4.63 -7.23 -12.93
CA ASP A 60 3.79 -8.01 -13.84
C ASP A 60 2.76 -8.88 -13.08
N VAL A 61 1.56 -8.96 -13.63
CA VAL A 61 0.44 -9.72 -13.05
C VAL A 61 0.80 -11.21 -12.85
N SER A 62 1.61 -11.80 -13.73
CA SER A 62 2.03 -13.20 -13.60
C SER A 62 2.98 -13.43 -12.42
N GLN A 63 3.77 -12.42 -12.04
CA GLN A 63 4.63 -12.48 -10.86
C GLN A 63 3.82 -12.28 -9.58
N LEU A 64 2.88 -11.33 -9.60
CA LEU A 64 1.94 -11.12 -8.49
C LEU A 64 1.06 -12.35 -8.22
N ALA A 65 0.64 -13.07 -9.27
CA ALA A 65 -0.12 -14.32 -9.12
C ALA A 65 0.68 -15.44 -8.44
N ARG A 66 2.02 -15.34 -8.43
CA ARG A 66 2.93 -16.28 -7.75
C ARG A 66 3.43 -15.74 -6.41
N PHE A 67 3.01 -14.54 -6.01
CA PHE A 67 3.40 -13.95 -4.74
C PHE A 67 2.66 -14.65 -3.59
N ASP A 68 3.43 -15.23 -2.69
CA ASP A 68 2.99 -16.08 -1.57
C ASP A 68 3.54 -15.57 -0.23
N GLY A 69 3.69 -14.25 -0.10
CA GLY A 69 4.18 -13.61 1.13
C GLY A 69 3.11 -13.50 2.21
N GLU A 70 3.55 -13.51 3.48
CA GLU A 70 2.69 -13.33 4.66
C GLU A 70 3.06 -12.02 5.36
N VAL A 71 2.06 -11.18 5.68
CA VAL A 71 2.27 -9.94 6.43
C VAL A 71 1.75 -10.10 7.86
N ILE A 72 2.63 -9.88 8.83
CA ILE A 72 2.26 -9.76 10.25
C ILE A 72 2.41 -8.31 10.65
N CYS A 73 1.34 -7.67 11.15
CA CYS A 73 1.37 -6.25 11.51
C CYS A 73 0.66 -5.98 12.84
N GLU A 74 0.73 -4.72 13.27
CA GLU A 74 -0.05 -4.21 14.38
C GLU A 74 -1.58 -4.37 14.17
N PRO A 75 -2.38 -4.45 15.24
CA PRO A 75 -3.84 -4.41 15.15
C PRO A 75 -4.36 -3.07 14.56
N PRO A 76 -5.57 -3.06 13.97
CA PRO A 76 -6.25 -1.83 13.54
C PRO A 76 -6.24 -0.75 14.61
N ASN A 77 -5.89 0.48 14.22
CA ASN A 77 -5.82 1.65 15.10
C ASN A 77 -5.88 2.95 14.28
N ASN A 78 -6.14 4.09 14.92
CA ASN A 78 -6.32 5.39 14.26
C ASN A 78 -5.05 6.25 14.10
N LYS A 79 -3.85 5.65 14.20
CA LYS A 79 -2.59 6.38 14.05
C LYS A 79 -2.19 6.42 12.58
N LEU A 80 -2.59 7.46 11.86
CA LEU A 80 -2.35 7.66 10.42
C LEU A 80 -0.85 7.83 10.06
N ASP A 81 -0.05 8.28 11.03
CA ASP A 81 1.39 8.52 10.87
C ASP A 81 2.24 7.28 11.16
N LYS A 82 1.64 6.22 11.72
CA LYS A 82 2.35 5.03 12.21
C LYS A 82 1.79 3.76 11.61
N PHE A 83 2.72 2.89 11.23
CA PHE A 83 2.44 1.51 10.90
C PHE A 83 3.70 0.69 11.23
N SER A 84 3.50 -0.49 11.81
CA SER A 84 4.56 -1.44 12.11
C SER A 84 4.12 -2.82 11.65
N GLY A 85 4.94 -3.44 10.80
CA GLY A 85 4.71 -4.80 10.34
C GLY A 85 5.96 -5.46 9.83
N THR A 86 5.82 -6.71 9.42
CA THR A 86 6.88 -7.50 8.83
C THR A 86 6.28 -8.36 7.73
N LEU A 87 6.84 -8.25 6.52
CA LEU A 87 6.59 -9.20 5.45
C LEU A 87 7.54 -10.39 5.60
N TYR A 88 6.98 -11.58 5.60
CA TYR A 88 7.67 -12.86 5.53
C TYR A 88 7.54 -13.38 4.10
N TRP A 89 8.67 -13.50 3.40
CA TRP A 89 8.66 -14.01 2.03
C TRP A 89 10.00 -14.65 1.66
N LYS A 90 9.96 -15.84 1.02
CA LYS A 90 11.15 -16.61 0.62
C LYS A 90 12.15 -16.81 1.77
N GLU A 91 11.67 -17.23 2.94
CA GLU A 91 12.46 -17.42 4.17
C GLU A 91 13.13 -16.15 4.74
N ASN A 92 12.85 -14.98 4.15
CA ASN A 92 13.38 -13.69 4.58
C ASN A 92 12.30 -12.86 5.28
N LYS A 93 12.75 -11.92 6.11
CA LYS A 93 11.89 -10.98 6.85
C LYS A 93 12.21 -9.56 6.42
N PHE A 94 11.17 -8.81 6.03
CA PHE A 94 11.31 -7.43 5.59
C PHE A 94 10.49 -6.52 6.51
N PRO A 95 11.13 -5.57 7.21
CA PRO A 95 10.40 -4.64 8.07
C PRO A 95 9.53 -3.72 7.21
N LEU A 96 8.30 -3.49 7.68
CA LEU A 96 7.34 -2.59 7.06
C LEU A 96 7.09 -1.41 7.99
N SER A 97 6.97 -0.23 7.39
CA SER A 97 6.71 1.02 8.08
C SER A 97 5.61 1.80 7.38
N ASN A 98 5.23 2.95 7.94
CA ASN A 98 4.26 3.83 7.30
C ASN A 98 4.68 4.26 5.88
N GLN A 99 5.98 4.31 5.57
CA GLN A 99 6.47 4.66 4.22
C GLN A 99 6.03 3.67 3.13
N ASN A 100 5.65 2.45 3.52
CA ASN A 100 5.19 1.40 2.60
C ASN A 100 3.66 1.37 2.45
N MET A 101 2.92 2.20 3.18
CA MET A 101 1.46 2.16 3.24
C MET A 101 0.79 3.24 2.39
N LEU A 102 -0.28 2.86 1.69
CA LEU A 102 -1.26 3.76 1.06
C LEU A 102 -2.55 3.67 1.88
N LEU A 103 -2.93 4.73 2.58
CA LEU A 103 -4.10 4.71 3.44
C LEU A 103 -5.39 4.96 2.65
N ARG A 104 -6.50 4.41 3.12
CA ARG A 104 -7.83 4.73 2.60
C ARG A 104 -8.05 6.24 2.58
N GLY A 105 -8.63 6.77 1.51
CA GLY A 105 -8.89 8.21 1.37
C GLY A 105 -7.75 8.99 0.72
N CYS A 106 -6.56 8.40 0.57
CA CYS A 106 -5.53 8.97 -0.29
C CYS A 106 -5.96 8.90 -1.77
N VAL A 107 -5.38 9.77 -2.59
CA VAL A 107 -5.50 9.69 -4.05
C VAL A 107 -4.12 9.43 -4.65
N LEU A 108 -4.02 8.43 -5.54
CA LEU A 108 -2.80 8.18 -6.30
C LEU A 108 -2.58 9.34 -7.28
N ARG A 109 -1.39 9.93 -7.29
CA ARG A 109 -1.03 11.04 -8.19
C ARG A 109 0.35 10.77 -8.79
N ASN A 110 0.63 11.35 -9.95
CA ASN A 110 1.97 11.33 -10.56
C ASN A 110 2.64 9.94 -10.59
N THR A 111 1.82 8.91 -10.76
CA THR A 111 2.21 7.50 -10.79
C THR A 111 1.17 6.83 -11.68
N GLU A 112 1.60 6.25 -12.80
CA GLU A 112 0.69 5.68 -13.80
C GLU A 112 -0.16 4.56 -13.19
N TRP A 113 0.48 3.66 -12.45
CA TRP A 113 -0.18 2.60 -11.71
C TRP A 113 0.64 2.13 -10.52
N CYS A 114 -0.02 1.52 -9.54
CA CYS A 114 0.63 0.73 -8.51
C CYS A 114 -0.19 -0.50 -8.12
N PHE A 115 0.48 -1.50 -7.56
CA PHE A 115 -0.14 -2.69 -6.97
C PHE A 115 -0.05 -2.62 -5.45
N GLY A 116 -1.17 -2.79 -4.77
CA GLY A 116 -1.27 -2.77 -3.32
C GLY A 116 -1.92 -4.03 -2.78
N LEU A 117 -1.36 -4.58 -1.71
CA LEU A 117 -1.96 -5.66 -0.90
C LEU A 117 -2.85 -5.04 0.18
N VAL A 118 -4.10 -5.46 0.27
CA VAL A 118 -5.04 -4.96 1.28
C VAL A 118 -4.66 -5.49 2.65
N ILE A 119 -4.31 -4.58 3.56
CA ILE A 119 -3.97 -4.87 4.97
C ILE A 119 -5.18 -4.66 5.87
N PHE A 120 -5.86 -3.53 5.74
CA PHE A 120 -7.09 -3.23 6.49
C PHE A 120 -8.21 -2.80 5.55
N ALA A 121 -9.42 -3.30 5.77
CA ALA A 121 -10.58 -3.02 4.94
C ALA A 121 -11.79 -2.63 5.79
N GLY A 122 -12.71 -1.84 5.21
CA GLY A 122 -13.96 -1.48 5.87
C GLY A 122 -13.74 -0.69 7.18
N PRO A 123 -14.38 -1.08 8.31
CA PRO A 123 -14.22 -0.41 9.60
C PRO A 123 -12.82 -0.52 10.20
N ASP A 124 -12.00 -1.46 9.76
CA ASP A 124 -10.65 -1.69 10.32
C ASP A 124 -9.61 -0.74 9.72
N THR A 125 -9.95 0.05 8.70
CA THR A 125 -9.04 1.04 8.13
C THR A 125 -8.70 2.12 9.16
N LYS A 126 -7.47 2.63 9.14
CA LYS A 126 -6.98 3.62 10.12
C LYS A 126 -7.77 4.94 10.16
N LEU A 127 -8.60 5.20 9.16
CA LEU A 127 -9.45 6.39 9.07
C LEU A 127 -10.80 6.25 9.80
N MET A 128 -11.27 5.02 10.05
CA MET A 128 -12.60 4.73 10.62
C MET A 128 -12.56 4.45 12.11
#